data_AF-A9B381-F1
#
_entry.id   AF-A9B381-F1
#
_cell.length_a   1.000
_cell.length_b   1.000
_cell.length_c   1.000
_cell.angle_alpha   90.00
_cell.angle_beta   90.00
_cell.angle_gamma   90.00
#
_symmetry.space_group_name_H-M   'P 1'
#
loop_
_entity.id
_entity.type
_entity.pdbx_description
1 polymer ?
#
loop_
_entity_poly.entity_id
_entity_poly.type
_entity_poly.pdbx_seq_one_letter_code
_entity_poly.pdbx_strand_id
1 'polypeptide(L)'
;MPYTKYYRLVHEVRMTELSIFLKKQMKDNEWTWREFEETTGVSKSALANIIDNPNVIPSLETLSKVSRAFNIPLWRVVEMAGYDLDLDTTDPDHTKRLSKLMEVMPQYKPVLEHLQKLDKEDIDGVLAYLEVLARRRATT
;
A
#
# COMPACT_ATOMS: atom_id res chain seq x y z
N MET A 1 -6.11 -0.96 -29.28
CA MET A 1 -4.87 -0.27 -28.84
C MET A 1 -3.88 -1.31 -28.34
N PRO A 2 -2.68 -1.48 -28.92
CA PRO A 2 -1.81 -2.62 -28.60
C PRO A 2 -0.64 -2.20 -27.69
N TYR A 3 -0.82 -2.28 -26.38
CA TYR A 3 0.28 -2.16 -25.39
C TYR A 3 0.82 -3.52 -24.90
N THR A 4 0.25 -4.64 -25.37
CA THR A 4 0.49 -5.99 -24.86
C THR A 4 1.80 -6.64 -25.33
N LYS A 5 2.51 -6.05 -26.30
CA LYS A 5 3.69 -6.71 -26.93
C LYS A 5 5.01 -6.46 -26.20
N TYR A 6 5.11 -5.44 -25.34
CA TYR A 6 6.35 -5.09 -24.63
C TYR A 6 6.64 -5.93 -23.38
N TYR A 7 5.64 -6.61 -22.82
CA TYR A 7 5.81 -7.42 -21.60
C TYR A 7 6.51 -8.77 -21.84
N ARG A 8 6.65 -9.21 -23.10
CA ARG A 8 7.12 -10.56 -23.42
C ARG A 8 8.64 -10.68 -23.60
N LEU A 9 9.41 -9.59 -23.43
CA LEU A 9 10.86 -9.58 -23.70
C LEU A 9 11.77 -9.31 -22.49
N VAL A 10 11.23 -9.18 -21.27
CA VAL A 10 12.05 -8.96 -20.07
C VAL A 10 11.85 -10.11 -19.10
N HIS A 11 12.47 -11.24 -19.42
CA HIS A 11 12.55 -12.40 -18.53
C HIS A 11 14.02 -12.64 -18.17
N GLU A 12 14.55 -11.83 -17.27
CA GLU A 12 15.67 -12.12 -16.37
C GLU A 12 15.66 -11.03 -15.30
N VAL A 13 15.28 -11.38 -14.06
CA VAL A 13 14.90 -10.49 -12.94
C VAL A 13 13.47 -9.90 -13.10
N ARG A 14 12.43 -10.57 -12.56
CA ARG A 14 11.04 -10.07 -12.60
C ARG A 14 10.86 -8.88 -11.66
N MET A 15 11.20 -7.68 -12.10
CA MET A 15 10.85 -6.43 -11.43
C MET A 15 9.33 -6.36 -11.16
N THR A 16 8.94 -5.94 -9.95
CA THR A 16 7.53 -5.65 -9.64
C THR A 16 7.03 -4.44 -10.42
N GLU A 17 5.72 -4.29 -10.59
CA GLU A 17 5.18 -3.09 -11.23
C GLU A 17 5.58 -1.82 -10.44
N LEU A 18 5.65 -1.94 -9.11
CA LEU A 18 6.10 -0.88 -8.22
C LEU A 18 7.55 -0.47 -8.50
N SER A 19 8.46 -1.42 -8.65
CA SER A 19 9.87 -1.08 -8.92
C SER A 19 10.06 -0.41 -10.28
N ILE A 20 9.33 -0.88 -11.30
CA ILE A 20 9.29 -0.25 -12.62
C ILE A 20 8.75 1.19 -12.53
N PHE A 21 7.64 1.37 -11.81
CA PHE A 21 7.02 2.67 -11.61
C PHE A 21 7.96 3.65 -10.90
N LEU A 22 8.54 3.27 -9.76
CA LEU A 22 9.44 4.15 -8.99
C LEU A 22 10.69 4.52 -9.78
N LYS A 23 11.28 3.56 -10.51
CA LYS A 23 12.42 3.79 -11.39
C LYS A 23 12.08 4.78 -12.50
N LYS A 24 10.87 4.70 -13.06
CA LYS A 24 10.37 5.64 -14.06
C LYS A 24 10.18 7.04 -13.47
N GLN A 25 9.56 7.17 -12.30
CA GLN A 25 9.36 8.47 -11.65
C GLN A 25 10.69 9.18 -11.38
N MET A 26 11.68 8.46 -10.85
CA MET A 26 13.00 9.03 -10.60
C MET A 26 13.68 9.53 -11.89
N LYS A 27 13.54 8.77 -12.98
CA LYS A 27 14.11 9.14 -14.29
C LYS A 27 13.39 10.31 -14.95
N ASP A 28 12.06 10.27 -15.01
CA ASP A 28 11.25 11.26 -15.74
C ASP A 28 11.29 12.64 -15.08
N ASN A 29 11.55 12.70 -13.76
CA ASN A 29 11.72 13.95 -13.02
C ASN A 29 13.20 14.33 -12.79
N GLU A 30 14.15 13.56 -13.34
CA GLU A 30 15.61 13.77 -13.17
C GLU A 30 16.05 13.91 -11.70
N TRP A 31 15.35 13.24 -10.78
CA TRP A 31 15.60 13.39 -9.35
C TRP A 31 16.89 12.72 -8.90
N THR A 32 17.61 13.40 -8.02
CA THR A 32 18.60 12.78 -7.14
C THR A 32 17.91 11.88 -6.11
N TRP A 33 18.67 10.97 -5.52
CA TRP A 33 18.14 10.15 -4.42
C TRP A 33 17.60 10.97 -3.27
N ARG A 34 18.23 12.11 -2.96
CA ARG A 34 17.81 13.00 -1.89
C ARG A 34 16.44 13.62 -2.18
N GLU A 35 16.24 14.15 -3.38
CA GLU A 35 14.94 14.71 -3.78
C GLU A 35 13.85 13.63 -3.80
N PHE A 36 14.21 12.40 -4.16
CA PHE A 36 13.28 11.29 -4.14
C PHE A 36 12.89 10.88 -2.72
N GLU A 37 13.83 10.89 -1.77
CA GLU A 37 13.53 10.73 -0.34
C GLU A 37 12.64 11.85 0.19
N GLU A 38 12.96 13.11 -0.12
CA GLU A 38 12.18 14.28 0.31
C GLU A 38 10.76 14.25 -0.26
N THR A 39 10.60 13.81 -1.50
CA THR A 39 9.29 13.70 -2.17
C THR A 39 8.44 12.56 -1.60
N THR A 40 9.04 11.40 -1.33
CA THR A 40 8.29 10.21 -0.90
C THR A 40 8.20 10.05 0.62
N GLY A 41 9.10 10.66 1.37
CA GLY A 41 9.29 10.39 2.80
C GLY A 41 9.81 8.98 3.10
N VAL A 42 10.34 8.27 2.09
CA VAL A 42 10.92 6.92 2.21
C VAL A 42 12.44 7.05 2.06
N SER A 43 13.22 6.34 2.90
CA SER A 43 14.68 6.42 2.82
C SER A 43 15.22 5.89 1.50
N LYS A 44 16.39 6.40 1.10
CA LYS A 44 17.12 6.01 -0.12
C LYS A 44 17.40 4.53 -0.09
N SER A 45 17.82 4.00 1.06
CA SER A 45 18.10 2.58 1.22
C SER A 45 16.85 1.73 0.94
N ALA A 46 15.69 2.14 1.46
CA ALA A 46 14.44 1.44 1.19
C ALA A 46 14.01 1.60 -0.28
N LEU A 47 14.05 2.81 -0.85
CA LEU A 47 13.70 3.05 -2.26
C LEU A 47 14.61 2.26 -3.21
N ALA A 48 15.92 2.31 -3.01
CA ALA A 48 16.88 1.54 -3.80
C ALA A 48 16.63 0.03 -3.66
N ASN A 49 16.36 -0.45 -2.43
CA ASN A 49 16.05 -1.86 -2.20
C ASN A 49 14.78 -2.30 -2.94
N ILE A 50 13.74 -1.45 -3.01
CA ILE A 50 12.52 -1.74 -3.78
C ILE A 50 12.81 -1.74 -5.29
N ILE A 51 13.61 -0.80 -5.77
CA ILE A 51 13.92 -0.64 -7.20
C ILE A 51 14.82 -1.77 -7.70
N ASP A 52 15.84 -2.14 -6.94
CA ASP A 52 16.89 -3.04 -7.39
C ASP A 52 16.62 -4.51 -7.04
N ASN A 53 15.81 -4.78 -5.99
CA ASN A 53 15.53 -6.15 -5.55
C ASN A 53 14.05 -6.52 -5.77
N PRO A 54 13.73 -7.33 -6.80
CA PRO A 54 12.35 -7.69 -7.15
C PRO A 54 11.61 -8.51 -6.08
N ASN A 55 12.36 -9.19 -5.20
CA ASN A 55 11.79 -10.07 -4.17
C ASN A 55 11.52 -9.32 -2.85
N VAL A 56 11.90 -8.04 -2.76
CA VAL A 56 11.68 -7.25 -1.55
C VAL A 56 10.23 -6.83 -1.48
N ILE A 57 9.58 -7.26 -0.40
CA ILE A 57 8.23 -6.85 -0.06
C ILE A 57 8.33 -5.62 0.85
N PRO A 58 7.90 -4.42 0.41
CA PRO A 58 7.98 -3.22 1.24
C PRO A 58 6.99 -3.29 2.41
N SER A 59 7.31 -2.60 3.49
CA SER A 59 6.36 -2.47 4.61
C SER A 59 5.10 -1.70 4.20
N LEU A 60 3.98 -1.95 4.87
CA LEU A 60 2.73 -1.20 4.61
C LEU A 60 2.91 0.31 4.85
N GLU A 61 3.75 0.70 5.81
CA GLU A 61 4.10 2.11 6.03
C GLU A 61 4.80 2.70 4.80
N THR A 62 5.77 1.99 4.23
CA THR A 62 6.47 2.38 3.01
C THR A 62 5.50 2.50 1.83
N LEU A 63 4.61 1.52 1.64
CA LEU A 63 3.59 1.56 0.58
C LEU A 63 2.61 2.74 0.77
N SER A 64 2.25 3.06 2.01
CA SER A 64 1.40 4.21 2.36
C SER A 64 2.07 5.54 2.05
N LYS A 65 3.37 5.67 2.35
CA LYS A 65 4.17 6.85 1.98
C LYS A 65 4.21 7.06 0.47
N VAL A 66 4.49 5.99 -0.30
CA VAL A 66 4.48 6.02 -1.77
C VAL A 66 3.09 6.39 -2.32
N SER A 67 2.02 5.80 -1.78
CA SER A 67 0.64 6.10 -2.14
C SER A 67 0.32 7.59 -2.02
N ARG A 68 0.68 8.21 -0.89
CA ARG A 68 0.46 9.65 -0.65
C ARG A 68 1.30 10.51 -1.58
N ALA A 69 2.58 10.19 -1.74
CA ALA A 69 3.52 10.99 -2.54
C ALA A 69 3.10 11.10 -4.02
N PHE A 70 2.55 10.03 -4.58
CA PHE A 70 2.14 9.98 -5.99
C PHE A 70 0.63 10.10 -6.21
N ASN A 71 -0.14 10.35 -5.14
CA ASN A 71 -1.61 10.40 -5.18
C ASN A 71 -2.24 9.16 -5.85
N ILE A 72 -1.68 7.98 -5.54
CA ILE A 72 -2.17 6.69 -6.03
C ILE A 72 -2.90 6.00 -4.87
N PRO A 73 -4.11 5.45 -5.04
CA PRO A 73 -4.78 4.71 -3.98
C PRO A 73 -3.90 3.59 -3.40
N LEU A 74 -3.86 3.45 -2.07
CA LEU A 74 -2.98 2.49 -1.39
C LEU A 74 -3.15 1.05 -1.89
N TRP A 75 -4.39 0.61 -2.14
CA TRP A 75 -4.66 -0.72 -2.67
C TRP A 75 -3.92 -0.98 -3.99
N ARG A 76 -3.80 0.04 -4.85
CA ARG A 76 -3.11 -0.08 -6.13
C ARG A 76 -1.61 -0.18 -5.94
N VAL A 77 -1.04 0.59 -5.01
CA VAL A 77 0.39 0.49 -4.66
C VAL A 77 0.72 -0.89 -4.07
N VAL A 78 -0.20 -1.47 -3.30
CA VAL A 78 -0.08 -2.84 -2.75
C VAL A 78 -0.12 -3.88 -3.87
N GLU A 79 -1.04 -3.79 -4.84
CA GLU A 79 -1.03 -4.65 -6.03
C GLU A 79 0.28 -4.51 -6.83
N MET A 80 0.73 -3.28 -7.04
CA MET A 80 1.97 -3.00 -7.77
C MET A 80 3.20 -3.62 -7.06
N ALA A 81 3.16 -3.76 -5.75
CA ALA A 81 4.20 -4.42 -4.96
C ALA A 81 4.18 -5.96 -5.08
N GLY A 82 3.21 -6.53 -5.80
CA GLY A 82 3.09 -7.97 -6.06
C GLY A 82 2.15 -8.72 -5.12
N TYR A 83 1.35 -8.02 -4.31
CA TYR A 83 0.29 -8.66 -3.55
C TYR A 83 -0.90 -8.96 -4.45
N ASP A 84 -1.31 -10.22 -4.49
CA ASP A 84 -2.58 -10.60 -5.11
C ASP A 84 -3.73 -10.21 -4.17
N LEU A 85 -4.25 -9.00 -4.37
CA LEU A 85 -5.48 -8.58 -3.75
C LEU A 85 -6.61 -9.24 -4.55
N ASP A 86 -6.91 -10.50 -4.21
CA ASP A 86 -7.94 -11.37 -4.82
C ASP A 86 -9.40 -10.88 -4.55
N LEU A 87 -9.51 -9.57 -4.47
CA LEU A 87 -10.68 -8.77 -4.16
C LEU A 87 -10.77 -7.83 -5.34
N ASP A 88 -11.89 -7.87 -6.05
CA ASP A 88 -12.27 -6.92 -7.08
C ASP A 88 -12.10 -5.50 -6.48
N THR A 89 -10.91 -4.91 -6.59
CA THR A 89 -10.51 -3.70 -5.86
C THR A 89 -11.21 -2.47 -6.42
N THR A 90 -11.77 -2.66 -7.62
CA THR A 90 -12.70 -1.83 -8.37
C THR A 90 -14.17 -2.01 -7.98
N ASP A 91 -14.56 -3.05 -7.23
CA ASP A 91 -15.92 -3.16 -6.70
C ASP A 91 -16.10 -2.11 -5.58
N PRO A 92 -16.97 -1.10 -5.77
CA PRO A 92 -17.23 -0.06 -4.77
C PRO A 92 -17.90 -0.63 -3.51
N ASP A 93 -18.38 -1.88 -3.56
CA ASP A 93 -18.99 -2.56 -2.43
C ASP A 93 -17.94 -3.04 -1.41
N HIS A 94 -17.46 -2.07 -0.63
CA HIS A 94 -16.55 -2.30 0.50
C HIS A 94 -17.05 -3.36 1.48
N THR A 95 -18.36 -3.59 1.55
CA THR A 95 -19.00 -4.59 2.42
C THR A 95 -18.60 -6.01 2.01
N LYS A 96 -18.64 -6.34 0.71
CA LYS A 96 -18.23 -7.67 0.21
C LYS A 96 -16.74 -7.94 0.45
N ARG A 97 -15.90 -6.93 0.23
CA ARG A 97 -14.46 -7.02 0.49
C ARG A 97 -14.18 -7.27 1.98
N LEU A 98 -14.89 -6.55 2.84
CA LEU A 98 -14.81 -6.75 4.29
C LEU A 98 -15.30 -8.14 4.70
N SER A 99 -16.41 -8.63 4.14
CA SER A 99 -16.92 -9.99 4.43
C SER A 99 -15.93 -11.08 4.03
N LYS A 100 -15.30 -11.00 2.85
CA LYS A 100 -14.24 -11.96 2.46
C LYS A 100 -13.04 -11.90 3.40
N LEU A 101 -12.61 -10.71 3.81
CA LEU A 101 -11.53 -10.57 4.79
C LEU A 101 -11.91 -11.15 6.16
N MET A 102 -13.17 -11.07 6.56
CA MET A 102 -13.70 -11.67 7.79
C MET A 102 -13.73 -13.21 7.73
N GLU A 103 -13.93 -13.81 6.56
CA GLU A 103 -13.83 -15.26 6.37
C GLU A 103 -12.38 -15.75 6.57
N VAL A 104 -11.40 -14.99 6.08
CA VAL A 104 -9.97 -15.31 6.21
C VAL A 104 -9.44 -15.01 7.61
N MET A 105 -9.99 -14.00 8.29
CA MET A 105 -9.55 -13.57 9.63
C MET A 105 -10.72 -13.53 10.63
N PRO A 106 -11.28 -14.70 11.01
CA PRO A 106 -12.49 -14.79 11.84
C PRO A 106 -12.31 -14.18 13.23
N GLN A 107 -11.08 -14.04 13.73
CA GLN A 107 -10.79 -13.41 15.01
C GLN A 107 -11.19 -11.93 15.08
N TYR A 108 -11.31 -11.23 13.94
CA TYR A 108 -11.73 -9.83 13.90
C TYR A 108 -13.25 -9.66 13.76
N LYS A 109 -13.98 -10.75 13.49
CA LYS A 109 -15.44 -10.72 13.31
C LYS A 109 -16.17 -10.12 14.52
N PRO A 110 -15.89 -10.50 15.79
CA PRO A 110 -16.57 -9.90 16.93
C PRO A 110 -16.34 -8.39 17.02
N VAL A 111 -15.12 -7.92 16.80
CA VAL A 111 -14.78 -6.48 16.86
C VAL A 111 -15.57 -5.70 15.81
N LEU A 112 -15.65 -6.21 14.58
CA LEU A 112 -16.40 -5.56 13.51
C LEU A 112 -17.91 -5.57 13.76
N GLU A 113 -18.46 -6.67 14.27
CA GLU A 113 -19.88 -6.75 14.66
C GLU A 113 -20.22 -5.75 15.78
N HIS A 114 -19.28 -5.49 16.70
CA HIS A 114 -19.44 -4.46 17.72
C HIS A 114 -19.36 -3.05 17.10
N LEU A 115 -18.35 -2.78 16.26
CA LEU A 115 -18.20 -1.49 15.58
C LEU A 115 -19.42 -1.11 14.73
N GLN A 116 -20.07 -2.06 14.05
CA GLN A 116 -21.28 -1.80 13.27
C GLN A 116 -22.50 -1.39 14.11
N LYS A 117 -22.50 -1.70 15.41
CA LYS A 117 -23.60 -1.38 16.33
C LYS A 117 -23.38 -0.07 17.08
N LEU A 118 -22.19 0.50 16.97
CA LEU A 118 -21.86 1.76 17.63
C LEU A 118 -22.54 2.93 16.90
N ASP A 119 -22.96 3.92 17.67
CA ASP A 119 -23.35 5.20 17.11
C ASP A 119 -22.10 6.05 16.77
N LYS A 120 -22.34 7.24 16.21
CA LYS A 120 -21.26 8.12 15.77
C LYS A 120 -20.35 8.56 16.92
N GLU A 121 -20.90 8.83 18.10
CA GLU A 121 -20.14 9.32 19.25
C GLU A 121 -19.23 8.22 19.80
N ASP A 122 -19.74 6.99 19.87
CA ASP A 122 -18.99 5.82 20.27
C ASP A 122 -17.85 5.50 19.28
N ILE A 123 -18.10 5.63 17.96
CA ILE A 123 -17.07 5.45 16.92
C ILE A 123 -15.97 6.49 17.09
N ASP A 124 -16.32 7.76 17.27
CA ASP A 124 -15.36 8.84 17.48
C ASP A 124 -14.49 8.58 18.73
N GLY A 125 -15.10 8.07 19.81
CA GLY A 125 -14.39 7.66 21.02
C GLY A 125 -13.39 6.51 20.81
N VAL A 126 -13.79 5.47 20.07
CA VAL A 126 -12.90 4.34 19.73
C VAL A 126 -11.74 4.81 18.85
N LEU A 127 -12.01 5.65 17.85
CA LEU A 127 -10.97 6.21 16.98
C LEU A 127 -9.97 7.04 17.78
N ALA A 128 -10.44 7.93 18.65
CA ALA A 128 -9.57 8.73 19.51
C ALA A 128 -8.65 7.85 20.39
N TYR A 129 -9.19 6.76 20.96
CA TYR A 129 -8.39 5.81 21.72
C TYR A 129 -7.31 5.11 20.88
N LEU A 130 -7.68 4.62 19.69
CA LEU A 130 -6.74 3.95 18.77
C LEU A 130 -5.65 4.90 18.29
N GLU A 131 -5.98 6.16 18.01
CA GLU A 131 -5.01 7.20 17.64
C GLU A 131 -3.98 7.44 18.74
N VAL A 132 -4.41 7.51 20.01
CA VAL A 132 -3.50 7.67 21.15
C VAL A 132 -2.56 6.47 21.27
N LEU A 133 -3.07 5.24 21.10
CA LEU A 133 -2.24 4.03 21.10
C LEU A 133 -1.22 4.02 19.95
N ALA A 134 -1.63 4.42 18.75
CA ALA A 134 -0.75 4.49 17.59
C ALA A 134 0.40 5.49 17.81
N ARG A 135 0.09 6.68 18.35
CA ARG A 135 1.11 7.71 18.66
C ARG A 135 2.12 7.25 19.70
N ARG A 136 1.67 6.56 20.75
CA ARG A 136 2.55 5.97 21.79
C ARG A 136 3.53 4.94 21.22
N ARG A 137 3.07 4.10 20.29
CA ARG A 137 3.92 3.10 19.63
C ARG A 137 4.92 3.71 18.65
N ALA A 138 4.59 4.84 18.04
CA ALA A 138 5.50 5.56 17.14
C ALA A 138 6.61 6.36 17.87
N THR A 139 6.52 6.51 19.19
CA THR A 139 7.51 7.21 20.03
C THR A 139 8.39 6.27 20.86
N THR A 140 8.19 4.96 20.73
CA THR A 140 9.00 3.90 21.35
C THR A 140 9.86 3.24 20.27
#